data_AF-A0A336LBA3-F1
#
_entry.id   AF-A0A336LBA3-F1
#
_cell.length_a   1.000
_cell.length_b   1.000
_cell.length_c   1.000
_cell.angle_alpha   90.00
_cell.angle_beta   90.00
_cell.angle_gamma   90.00
#
_symmetry.space_group_name_H-M   'P 1'
#
loop_
_entity.id
_entity.type
_entity.pdbx_description
1 polymer ?
#
loop_
_entity_poly.entity_id
_entity_poly.type
_entity_poly.pdbx_seq_one_letter_code
_entity_poly.pdbx_strand_id
1 'polypeptide(L)'
;MGLTNVLTLSQIAGHVTAFILSICITVPMLIHIREFDGHCLLFTTGQWQENDGLFKAEWASRGYCNFPLAIGFILCLVSLTQIYRLSLLIRNQTESSFFGLFMDVFIAINLCALVVVAAVMITLGFIVWCTDMTQRFPSCDTADGQNITNTNITNINTNGFYIEMGTAQFGAWGSFATWVGLSMFALLKLINNHQVTNMRVSMYLERQRLVNDGVYSDSLTEPPAASLMGGHNEE
;
A
#
# COMPACT_ATOMS: atom_id res chain seq x y z
N MET A 1 -23.39 -10.83 5.45
CA MET A 1 -23.33 -9.66 4.54
C MET A 1 -22.77 -8.40 5.22
N GLY A 2 -23.10 -8.09 6.49
CA GLY A 2 -22.59 -6.88 7.16
C GLY A 2 -21.06 -6.79 7.33
N LEU A 3 -20.39 -7.88 7.75
CA LEU A 3 -18.96 -7.86 8.07
C LEU A 3 -18.05 -7.60 6.84
N THR A 4 -18.36 -8.22 5.69
CA THR A 4 -17.60 -8.05 4.44
C THR A 4 -17.68 -6.61 3.92
N ASN A 5 -18.84 -5.96 4.08
CA ASN A 5 -19.04 -4.57 3.69
C ASN A 5 -18.24 -3.61 4.58
N VAL A 6 -18.23 -3.85 5.89
CA VAL A 6 -17.43 -3.03 6.84
C VAL A 6 -15.93 -3.16 6.57
N LEU A 7 -15.44 -4.38 6.33
CA LEU A 7 -14.02 -4.61 6.02
C LEU A 7 -13.61 -3.92 4.71
N THR A 8 -14.45 -4.01 3.68
CA THR A 8 -14.18 -3.38 2.38
C THR A 8 -14.23 -1.85 2.47
N LEU A 9 -15.16 -1.30 3.26
CA LEU A 9 -15.23 0.15 3.51
C LEU A 9 -14.00 0.66 4.25
N SER A 10 -13.53 -0.08 5.25
CA SER A 10 -12.30 0.24 5.98
C SER A 10 -11.06 0.22 5.06
N GLN A 11 -10.98 -0.75 4.14
CA GLN A 11 -9.90 -0.79 3.13
C GLN A 11 -9.92 0.43 2.21
N ILE A 12 -11.09 0.88 1.76
CA ILE A 12 -11.19 2.10 0.93
C ILE A 12 -10.71 3.32 1.71
N ALA A 13 -11.15 3.49 2.95
CA ALA A 13 -10.69 4.59 3.79
C ALA A 13 -9.16 4.54 3.97
N GLY A 14 -8.60 3.36 4.24
CA GLY A 14 -7.15 3.17 4.35
C GLY A 14 -6.40 3.52 3.06
N HIS A 15 -6.92 3.13 1.88
CA HIS A 15 -6.31 3.49 0.60
C HIS A 15 -6.42 4.99 0.28
N VAL A 16 -7.49 5.67 0.70
CA VAL A 16 -7.62 7.13 0.59
C VAL A 16 -6.57 7.83 1.47
N THR A 17 -6.39 7.36 2.72
CA THR A 17 -5.32 7.87 3.59
C THR A 17 -3.94 7.61 2.99
N ALA A 18 -3.68 6.42 2.45
CA ALA A 18 -2.44 6.08 1.78
C ALA A 18 -2.17 6.98 0.55
N PHE A 19 -3.21 7.33 -0.21
CA PHE A 19 -3.10 8.25 -1.34
C PHE A 19 -2.66 9.64 -0.89
N ILE A 20 -3.31 10.20 0.14
CA ILE A 20 -2.94 11.52 0.68
C ILE A 20 -1.48 11.51 1.17
N LEU A 21 -1.09 10.49 1.91
CA LEU A 21 0.28 10.36 2.43
C LEU A 21 1.31 10.18 1.31
N SER A 22 0.96 9.52 0.20
CA SER A 22 1.83 9.41 -0.97
C SER A 22 2.10 10.77 -1.64
N ILE A 23 1.12 11.68 -1.63
CA ILE A 23 1.28 13.05 -2.09
C ILE A 23 2.22 13.82 -1.15
N CYS A 24 2.08 13.64 0.16
CA CYS A 24 2.99 14.23 1.17
C CYS A 24 4.45 13.75 1.03
N ILE A 25 4.72 12.64 0.33
CA ILE A 25 6.08 12.22 -0.03
C ILE A 25 6.49 12.84 -1.36
N THR A 26 5.63 12.66 -2.39
CA THR A 26 5.99 12.95 -3.78
C THR A 26 6.15 14.45 -4.03
N VAL A 27 5.24 15.28 -3.50
CA VAL A 27 5.25 16.72 -3.76
C VAL A 27 6.48 17.39 -3.14
N PRO A 28 6.78 17.22 -1.83
CA PRO A 28 7.97 17.84 -1.25
C PRO A 28 9.26 17.34 -1.88
N MET A 29 9.39 16.04 -2.18
CA MET A 29 10.58 15.50 -2.85
C MET A 29 10.76 16.08 -4.26
N LEU A 30 9.67 16.32 -4.99
CA LEU A 30 9.74 16.92 -6.33
C LEU A 30 10.14 18.39 -6.29
N ILE A 31 9.57 19.16 -5.35
CA ILE A 31 9.94 20.57 -5.18
C ILE A 31 11.42 20.66 -4.77
N HIS A 32 11.81 19.89 -3.77
CA HIS A 32 13.19 19.81 -3.30
C HIS A 32 14.20 19.56 -4.42
N ILE A 33 13.97 18.56 -5.28
CA ILE A 33 14.89 18.26 -6.40
C ILE A 33 15.00 19.44 -7.38
N ARG A 34 13.92 20.21 -7.58
CA ARG A 34 13.94 21.39 -8.45
C ARG A 34 14.67 22.56 -7.81
N GLU A 35 14.50 22.77 -6.51
CA GLU A 35 15.16 23.84 -5.78
C GLU A 35 16.66 23.63 -5.64
N PHE A 36 17.11 22.37 -5.59
CA PHE A 36 18.52 22.01 -5.51
C PHE A 36 19.14 21.71 -6.90
N ASP A 37 18.53 22.20 -7.98
CA ASP A 37 19.01 22.05 -9.37
C ASP A 37 19.33 20.59 -9.77
N GLY A 38 18.53 19.64 -9.27
CA GLY A 38 18.70 18.21 -9.51
C GLY A 38 19.73 17.51 -8.63
N HIS A 39 20.35 18.22 -7.68
CA HIS A 39 21.18 17.63 -6.64
C HIS A 39 20.33 17.07 -5.49
N CYS A 40 20.85 16.04 -4.82
CA CYS A 40 20.15 15.35 -3.74
C CYS A 40 20.72 15.78 -2.40
N LEU A 41 19.88 16.32 -1.51
CA LEU A 41 20.30 16.71 -0.15
C LEU A 41 20.53 15.52 0.77
N LEU A 42 19.80 14.41 0.58
CA LEU A 42 19.93 13.23 1.44
C LEU A 42 21.35 12.67 1.35
N PHE A 43 21.99 12.50 2.51
CA PHE A 43 23.38 12.03 2.64
C PHE A 43 24.44 12.95 2.03
N THR A 44 24.08 14.19 1.70
CA THR A 44 25.08 15.20 1.32
C THR A 44 25.85 15.61 2.55
N THR A 45 27.17 15.56 2.44
CA THR A 45 28.10 16.01 3.46
C THR A 45 28.80 17.28 2.99
N GLY A 46 29.41 18.03 3.89
CA GLY A 46 30.22 19.16 3.48
C GLY A 46 31.02 19.79 4.60
N GLN A 47 31.77 20.84 4.25
CA GLN A 47 32.54 21.62 5.21
C GLN A 47 32.23 23.11 5.05
N TRP A 48 32.15 23.80 6.18
CA TRP A 48 32.04 25.26 6.23
C TRP A 48 33.40 25.88 5.94
N GLN A 49 33.48 26.73 4.92
CA GLN A 49 34.72 27.43 4.60
C GLN A 49 34.89 28.65 5.49
N GLU A 50 36.04 28.78 6.15
CA GLU A 50 36.36 29.93 7.01
C GLU A 50 36.56 31.23 6.21
N ASN A 51 36.97 31.13 4.94
CA ASN A 51 37.28 32.28 4.10
C ASN A 51 36.02 33.07 3.69
N ASP A 52 34.98 32.37 3.22
CA ASP A 52 33.77 32.99 2.67
C ASP A 52 32.53 32.79 3.56
N GLY A 53 32.63 31.96 4.61
CA GLY A 53 31.50 31.56 5.45
C GLY A 53 30.46 30.68 4.74
N LEU A 54 30.75 30.23 3.52
CA LEU A 54 29.86 29.43 2.68
C LEU A 54 30.08 27.93 2.90
N PHE A 55 29.00 27.16 2.74
CA PHE A 55 29.01 25.71 2.84
C PHE A 55 29.45 25.09 1.52
N LYS A 56 30.53 24.29 1.55
CA LYS A 56 30.96 23.49 0.40
C LYS A 56 30.30 22.11 0.46
N ALA A 57 29.19 21.97 -0.25
CA ALA A 57 28.45 20.70 -0.32
C ALA A 57 29.13 19.68 -1.26
N GLU A 58 29.38 18.48 -0.75
CA GLU A 58 29.73 17.29 -1.51
C GLU A 58 28.46 16.49 -1.77
N TRP A 59 27.80 16.80 -2.90
CA TRP A 59 26.51 16.23 -3.24
C TRP A 59 26.54 14.72 -3.36
N ALA A 60 25.60 14.07 -2.66
CA ALA A 60 25.41 12.63 -2.76
C ALA A 60 24.85 12.20 -4.14
N SER A 61 24.87 10.89 -4.39
CA SER A 61 24.28 10.32 -5.60
C SER A 61 22.78 10.64 -5.70
N ARG A 62 22.33 11.02 -6.90
CA ARG A 62 20.90 11.29 -7.18
C ARG A 62 19.97 10.12 -6.85
N GLY A 63 20.51 8.89 -6.81
CA GLY A 63 19.78 7.68 -6.46
C GLY A 63 19.10 7.74 -5.09
N TYR A 64 19.70 8.41 -4.10
CA TYR A 64 19.15 8.51 -2.75
C TYR A 64 17.85 9.30 -2.68
N CYS A 65 17.67 10.34 -3.51
CA CYS A 65 16.43 11.11 -3.59
C CYS A 65 15.46 10.53 -4.62
N ASN A 66 15.96 9.95 -5.71
CA ASN A 66 15.13 9.32 -6.73
C ASN A 66 14.39 8.09 -6.20
N PHE A 67 14.98 7.33 -5.28
CA PHE A 67 14.34 6.15 -4.72
C PHE A 67 13.07 6.48 -3.92
N PRO A 68 13.08 7.34 -2.88
CA PRO A 68 11.86 7.73 -2.18
C PRO A 68 10.83 8.42 -3.07
N LEU A 69 11.28 9.20 -4.05
CA LEU A 69 10.38 9.81 -5.05
C LEU A 69 9.65 8.75 -5.88
N ALA A 70 10.37 7.76 -6.41
CA ALA A 70 9.78 6.66 -7.17
C ALA A 70 8.80 5.84 -6.32
N ILE A 71 9.14 5.56 -5.06
CA ILE A 71 8.24 4.89 -4.13
C ILE A 71 6.97 5.73 -3.91
N GLY A 72 7.09 7.05 -3.71
CA GLY A 72 5.94 7.96 -3.60
C GLY A 72 4.98 7.85 -4.80
N PHE A 73 5.51 7.85 -6.03
CA PHE A 73 4.71 7.66 -7.24
C PHE A 73 4.05 6.28 -7.31
N ILE A 74 4.78 5.21 -6.99
CA ILE A 74 4.22 3.84 -6.98
C ILE A 74 3.08 3.75 -5.96
N LEU A 75 3.26 4.31 -4.75
CA LEU A 75 2.22 4.35 -3.72
C LEU A 75 0.97 5.10 -4.20
N CYS A 76 1.15 6.22 -4.90
CA CYS A 76 0.07 7.01 -5.49
C CYS A 76 -0.72 6.21 -6.54
N LEU A 77 -0.02 5.57 -7.48
CA LEU A 77 -0.65 4.78 -8.54
C LEU A 77 -1.39 3.55 -7.99
N VAL A 78 -0.77 2.83 -7.06
CA VAL A 78 -1.38 1.64 -6.47
C VAL A 78 -2.60 2.03 -5.62
N SER A 79 -2.51 3.08 -4.80
CA SER A 79 -3.65 3.53 -4.00
C SER A 79 -4.84 3.94 -4.87
N LEU A 80 -4.62 4.71 -5.94
CA LEU A 80 -5.67 5.06 -6.92
C LEU A 80 -6.29 3.84 -7.59
N THR A 81 -5.45 2.91 -8.05
CA THR A 81 -5.91 1.67 -8.71
C THR A 81 -6.76 0.83 -7.75
N GLN A 82 -6.35 0.72 -6.49
CA GLN A 82 -7.08 -0.05 -5.48
C GLN A 82 -8.38 0.64 -5.06
N ILE A 83 -8.40 1.97 -4.93
CA ILE A 83 -9.64 2.73 -4.70
C ILE A 83 -10.62 2.44 -5.83
N TYR A 84 -10.20 2.61 -7.08
CA TYR A 84 -11.05 2.37 -8.25
C TYR A 84 -11.60 0.94 -8.28
N ARG A 85 -10.75 -0.07 -8.09
CA ARG A 85 -11.15 -1.48 -8.10
C ARG A 85 -12.13 -1.79 -6.96
N LEU A 86 -11.87 -1.33 -5.74
CA LEU A 86 -12.77 -1.55 -4.59
C LEU A 86 -14.10 -0.83 -4.76
N SER A 87 -14.11 0.39 -5.33
CA SER A 87 -15.33 1.11 -5.66
C SER A 87 -16.19 0.36 -6.69
N LEU A 88 -15.58 -0.21 -7.73
CA LEU A 88 -16.31 -1.03 -8.71
C LEU A 88 -16.87 -2.31 -8.09
N LEU A 89 -16.11 -2.99 -7.23
CA LEU A 89 -16.56 -4.21 -6.54
C LEU A 89 -17.80 -3.93 -5.68
N ILE A 90 -17.80 -2.83 -4.93
CA ILE A 90 -18.96 -2.39 -4.14
C ILE A 90 -20.16 -2.09 -5.06
N ARG A 91 -19.95 -1.33 -6.14
CA ARG A 91 -21.03 -0.94 -7.06
C ARG A 91 -21.67 -2.15 -7.74
N ASN A 92 -20.87 -3.13 -8.15
CA ASN A 92 -21.35 -4.30 -8.88
C ASN A 92 -21.78 -5.46 -7.96
N GLN A 93 -21.66 -5.31 -6.62
CA GLN A 93 -21.90 -6.38 -5.63
C GLN A 93 -21.20 -7.71 -6.00
N THR A 94 -19.98 -7.62 -6.53
CA THR A 94 -19.22 -8.78 -6.98
C THR A 94 -18.24 -9.23 -5.91
N GLU A 95 -18.15 -10.54 -5.69
CA GLU A 95 -17.17 -11.13 -4.78
C GLU A 95 -15.79 -11.13 -5.44
N SER A 96 -14.75 -10.82 -4.66
CA SER A 96 -13.37 -10.82 -5.15
C SER A 96 -12.87 -12.24 -5.39
N SER A 97 -12.22 -12.48 -6.53
CA SER A 97 -11.56 -13.77 -6.79
C SER A 97 -10.43 -14.03 -5.79
N PHE A 98 -10.23 -15.29 -5.39
CA PHE A 98 -9.16 -15.71 -4.48
C PHE A 98 -7.78 -15.22 -4.92
N PHE A 99 -7.44 -15.39 -6.20
CA PHE A 99 -6.16 -14.93 -6.75
C PHE A 99 -5.97 -13.41 -6.66
N GLY A 100 -7.06 -12.64 -6.83
CA GLY A 100 -7.02 -11.19 -6.65
C GLY A 100 -6.72 -10.80 -5.21
N LEU A 101 -7.36 -11.47 -4.24
CA LEU A 101 -7.09 -11.26 -2.82
C LEU A 101 -5.66 -11.65 -2.41
N PHE A 102 -5.12 -12.72 -3.00
CA PHE A 102 -3.73 -13.12 -2.79
C PHE A 102 -2.75 -12.05 -3.32
N MET A 103 -2.99 -11.54 -4.53
CA MET A 103 -2.18 -10.46 -5.10
C MET A 103 -2.25 -9.18 -4.27
N ASP A 104 -3.41 -8.86 -3.69
CA ASP A 104 -3.56 -7.71 -2.80
C ASP A 104 -2.66 -7.80 -1.57
N VAL A 105 -2.60 -8.97 -0.93
CA VAL A 105 -1.70 -9.23 0.21
C VAL A 105 -0.24 -9.13 -0.23
N PHE A 106 0.11 -9.77 -1.34
CA PHE A 106 1.48 -9.75 -1.86
C PHE A 106 1.95 -8.32 -2.15
N ILE A 107 1.14 -7.52 -2.86
CA ILE A 107 1.44 -6.13 -3.17
C ILE A 107 1.57 -5.31 -1.88
N ALA A 108 0.66 -5.47 -0.92
CA ALA A 108 0.69 -4.73 0.33
C ALA A 108 1.98 -4.97 1.14
N ILE A 109 2.43 -6.23 1.25
CA ILE A 109 3.67 -6.59 1.95
C ILE A 109 4.90 -6.00 1.24
N ASN A 110 4.97 -6.11 -0.08
CA ASN A 110 6.09 -5.56 -0.85
C ASN A 110 6.15 -4.03 -0.74
N LEU A 111 5.02 -3.34 -0.82
CA LEU A 111 4.97 -1.89 -0.66
C LEU A 111 5.31 -1.44 0.75
N CYS A 112 4.92 -2.22 1.77
CA CYS A 112 5.31 -2.00 3.15
C CYS A 112 6.84 -2.07 3.33
N ALA A 113 7.49 -3.06 2.70
CA ALA A 113 8.95 -3.18 2.71
C ALA A 113 9.65 -2.02 1.98
N LEU A 114 9.13 -1.60 0.83
CA LEU A 114 9.72 -0.49 0.07
C LEU A 114 9.55 0.86 0.78
N VAL A 115 8.39 1.12 1.39
CA VAL A 115 8.13 2.39 2.07
C VAL A 115 8.93 2.53 3.37
N VAL A 116 9.20 1.45 4.10
CA VAL A 116 10.06 1.54 5.29
C VAL A 116 11.50 1.87 4.90
N VAL A 117 12.01 1.30 3.80
CA VAL A 117 13.34 1.67 3.28
C VAL A 117 13.36 3.15 2.86
N ALA A 118 12.32 3.62 2.17
CA ALA A 118 12.21 5.02 1.80
C ALA A 118 12.16 5.96 3.02
N ALA A 119 11.40 5.60 4.06
CA ALA A 119 11.30 6.36 5.30
C ALA A 119 12.66 6.46 6.01
N VAL A 120 13.38 5.34 6.14
CA VAL A 120 14.73 5.31 6.73
C VAL A 120 15.71 6.15 5.91
N MET A 121 15.66 6.07 4.57
CA MET A 121 16.53 6.86 3.69
C MET A 121 16.31 8.37 3.86
N ILE A 122 15.04 8.81 3.90
CA ILE A 122 14.73 10.23 4.13
C ILE A 122 15.19 10.65 5.53
N THR A 123 14.85 9.90 6.57
CA THR A 123 15.19 10.27 7.95
C THR A 123 16.71 10.31 8.18
N LEU A 124 17.44 9.25 7.82
CA LEU A 124 18.89 9.20 8.02
C LEU A 124 19.62 10.20 7.12
N GLY A 125 19.22 10.30 5.85
CA GLY A 125 19.83 11.24 4.91
C GLY A 125 19.64 12.69 5.34
N PHE A 126 18.48 13.02 5.93
CA PHE A 126 18.20 14.35 6.47
C PHE A 126 18.95 14.64 7.77
N ILE A 127 19.14 13.65 8.65
CA ILE A 127 19.95 13.81 9.87
C ILE A 127 21.40 14.13 9.52
N VAL A 128 21.98 13.49 8.50
CA VAL A 128 23.35 13.78 8.05
C VAL A 128 23.46 15.25 7.63
N TRP A 129 22.56 15.72 6.77
CA TRP A 129 22.54 17.11 6.34
C TRP A 129 22.36 18.08 7.52
N CYS A 130 21.39 17.81 8.41
CA CYS A 130 21.15 18.67 9.56
C CYS A 130 22.33 18.70 10.53
N THR A 131 23.08 17.60 10.67
CA THR A 131 24.28 17.57 11.51
C THR A 131 25.31 18.59 11.00
N ASP A 132 25.52 18.67 9.69
CA ASP A 132 26.44 19.64 9.08
C ASP A 132 25.91 21.08 9.20
N MET A 133 24.60 21.30 9.08
CA MET A 133 24.00 22.62 9.29
C MET A 133 24.12 23.08 10.75
N THR A 134 23.96 22.17 11.71
CA THR A 134 24.06 22.49 13.15
C THR A 134 25.48 22.79 13.63
N GLN A 135 26.50 22.59 12.80
CA GLN A 135 27.85 23.05 13.12
C GLN A 135 27.93 24.59 13.17
N ARG A 136 27.09 25.27 12.38
CA ARG A 136 27.08 26.74 12.28
C ARG A 136 25.84 27.38 12.90
N PHE A 137 24.68 26.74 12.77
CA PHE A 137 23.40 27.22 13.28
C PHE A 137 22.99 26.46 14.54
N PRO A 138 22.26 27.08 15.49
CA PRO A 138 21.81 26.38 16.69
C PRO A 138 20.86 25.21 16.40
N SER A 139 20.16 25.26 15.27
CA SER A 139 19.20 24.25 14.83
C SER A 139 19.03 24.27 13.31
N CYS A 140 18.59 23.13 12.75
CA CYS A 140 18.49 22.92 11.30
C CYS A 140 17.37 23.77 10.66
N ASP A 141 16.32 24.11 11.41
CA ASP A 141 15.26 25.02 10.97
C ASP A 141 15.74 26.47 10.87
N THR A 142 16.71 26.88 11.70
CA THR A 142 17.29 28.24 11.63
C THR A 142 18.20 28.39 10.40
N ALA A 143 18.77 27.30 9.91
CA ALA A 143 19.51 27.27 8.65
C ALA A 143 18.58 27.38 7.42
N ASP A 144 17.28 27.16 7.60
CA ASP A 144 16.29 27.25 6.53
C ASP A 144 16.15 28.69 6.03
N GLY A 145 16.21 28.84 4.71
CA GLY A 145 16.17 30.12 4.01
C GLY A 145 17.37 31.05 4.22
N GLN A 146 18.45 30.56 4.84
CA GLN A 146 19.72 31.26 4.84
C GLN A 146 20.48 30.95 3.55
N ASN A 147 21.23 31.93 3.03
CA ASN A 147 22.03 31.74 1.84
C ASN A 147 23.34 31.00 2.18
N ILE A 148 23.24 29.68 2.31
CA ILE A 148 24.33 28.80 2.78
C ILE A 148 25.31 28.41 1.66
N THR A 149 24.91 28.52 0.39
CA THR A 149 25.75 28.17 -0.77
C THR A 149 25.89 29.39 -1.69
N ASN A 150 26.89 29.39 -2.57
CA ASN A 150 27.08 30.52 -3.48
C ASN A 150 25.99 30.53 -4.57
N THR A 151 24.88 31.22 -4.29
CA THR A 151 23.74 31.36 -5.22
C THR A 151 24.10 31.97 -6.57
N ASN A 152 25.24 32.66 -6.69
CA ASN A 152 25.67 33.25 -7.96
C ASN A 152 26.33 32.22 -8.90
N ILE A 153 26.76 31.07 -8.38
CA ILE A 153 27.43 30.01 -9.15
C ILE A 153 26.50 28.82 -9.35
N THR A 154 25.66 28.52 -8.36
CA THR A 154 24.70 27.42 -8.39
C THR A 154 23.30 27.99 -8.14
N ASN A 155 22.35 27.73 -9.05
CA ASN A 155 20.95 28.16 -8.94
C ASN A 155 20.18 27.33 -7.89
N ILE A 156 20.71 27.28 -6.67
CA ILE A 156 20.19 26.49 -5.56
C ILE A 156 19.40 27.42 -4.64
N ASN A 157 18.12 27.09 -4.44
CA ASN A 157 17.26 27.73 -3.47
C ASN A 157 17.24 26.89 -2.20
N THR A 158 17.60 27.50 -1.06
CA THR A 158 17.65 26.85 0.25
C THR A 158 16.49 27.27 1.14
N ASN A 159 15.42 27.82 0.56
CA ASN A 159 14.21 28.19 1.28
C ASN A 159 13.28 26.99 1.42
N GLY A 160 12.80 26.71 2.63
CA GLY A 160 11.74 25.73 2.88
C GLY A 160 12.21 24.28 2.94
N PHE A 161 13.51 23.99 2.79
CA PHE A 161 14.01 22.61 2.73
C PHE A 161 13.69 21.83 4.02
N TYR A 162 13.64 22.52 5.16
CA TYR A 162 13.35 21.90 6.46
C TYR A 162 11.90 21.42 6.53
N ILE A 163 10.94 22.26 6.11
CA ILE A 163 9.51 21.92 6.09
C ILE A 163 9.20 20.88 5.01
N GLU A 164 9.83 20.98 3.85
CA GLU A 164 9.65 20.02 2.76
C GLU A 164 10.09 18.61 3.16
N MET A 165 11.31 18.49 3.69
CA MET A 165 11.84 17.21 4.17
C MET A 165 11.07 16.68 5.39
N GLY A 166 10.63 17.56 6.30
CA GLY A 166 9.78 17.18 7.42
C GLY A 166 8.44 16.59 6.96
N THR A 167 7.82 17.20 5.94
CA THR A 167 6.57 16.72 5.35
C THR A 167 6.76 15.36 4.66
N ALA A 168 7.87 15.18 3.94
CA ALA A 168 8.22 13.90 3.31
C ALA A 168 8.45 12.79 4.36
N GLN A 169 9.10 13.09 5.49
CA GLN A 169 9.28 12.15 6.60
C GLN A 169 7.95 11.73 7.22
N PHE A 170 7.08 12.70 7.51
CA PHE A 170 5.74 12.43 8.03
C PHE A 170 4.93 11.57 7.06
N GLY A 171 4.95 11.91 5.77
CA GLY A 171 4.29 11.16 4.71
C GLY A 171 4.81 9.72 4.61
N ALA A 172 6.11 9.50 4.71
CA ALA A 172 6.74 8.19 4.60
C ALA A 172 6.43 7.28 5.79
N TRP A 173 6.62 7.75 7.02
CA TRP A 173 6.29 6.98 8.24
C TRP A 173 4.78 6.75 8.39
N GLY A 174 3.96 7.76 8.08
CA GLY A 174 2.50 7.61 8.05
C GLY A 174 2.06 6.58 7.01
N SER A 175 2.68 6.61 5.82
CA SER A 175 2.40 5.64 4.76
C SER A 175 2.78 4.23 5.21
N PHE A 176 3.94 4.04 5.82
CA PHE A 176 4.35 2.75 6.39
C PHE A 176 3.31 2.17 7.35
N ALA A 177 2.88 2.95 8.35
CA ALA A 177 1.85 2.51 9.29
C ALA A 177 0.52 2.15 8.59
N THR A 178 0.13 2.93 7.59
CA THR A 178 -1.09 2.69 6.81
C THR A 178 -1.00 1.38 6.01
N TRP A 179 0.14 1.12 5.37
CA TRP A 179 0.36 -0.12 4.60
C TRP A 179 0.44 -1.37 5.46
N VAL A 180 0.96 -1.26 6.70
CA VAL A 180 0.87 -2.35 7.69
C VAL A 180 -0.60 -2.68 7.99
N GLY A 181 -1.42 -1.66 8.27
CA GLY A 181 -2.86 -1.84 8.52
C GLY A 181 -3.61 -2.44 7.32
N LEU A 182 -3.34 -1.94 6.12
CA LEU A 182 -3.92 -2.47 4.88
C LEU A 182 -3.51 -3.93 4.62
N SER A 183 -2.25 -4.29 4.89
CA SER A 183 -1.78 -5.67 4.80
C SER A 183 -2.54 -6.59 5.76
N MET A 184 -2.77 -6.15 7.01
CA MET A 184 -3.57 -6.89 7.97
C MET A 184 -5.00 -7.10 7.47
N PHE A 185 -5.68 -6.04 6.99
CA PHE A 185 -7.03 -6.18 6.46
C PHE A 185 -7.10 -7.07 5.22
N ALA A 186 -6.12 -6.98 4.31
CA ALA A 186 -6.04 -7.84 3.13
C ALA A 186 -5.88 -9.32 3.53
N LEU A 187 -5.02 -9.60 4.52
CA LEU A 187 -4.81 -10.97 5.03
C LEU A 187 -6.09 -11.53 5.68
N LEU A 188 -6.75 -10.75 6.52
CA LEU A 188 -8.02 -11.14 7.13
C LEU A 188 -9.09 -11.43 6.06
N LYS A 189 -9.15 -10.61 5.01
CA LYS A 189 -10.07 -10.81 3.88
C LYS A 189 -9.76 -12.10 3.13
N LEU A 190 -8.49 -12.40 2.88
CA LEU A 190 -8.05 -13.63 2.22
C LEU A 190 -8.40 -14.88 3.04
N ILE A 191 -8.11 -14.87 4.34
CA ILE A 191 -8.42 -15.98 5.25
C ILE A 191 -9.93 -16.21 5.31
N ASN A 192 -10.71 -15.14 5.50
CA ASN A 192 -12.17 -15.24 5.56
C ASN A 192 -12.74 -15.77 4.24
N ASN A 193 -12.24 -15.29 3.09
CA ASN A 193 -12.67 -15.78 1.80
C ASN A 193 -12.36 -17.27 1.59
N HIS A 194 -11.16 -17.71 2.02
CA HIS A 194 -10.79 -19.12 1.96
C HIS A 194 -11.70 -20.00 2.84
N GLN A 195 -11.95 -19.59 4.09
CA GLN A 195 -12.85 -20.31 4.99
C GLN A 195 -14.28 -20.40 4.44
N VAL A 196 -14.83 -19.28 3.95
CA VAL A 196 -16.19 -19.24 3.38
C VAL A 196 -16.30 -20.11 2.13
N THR A 197 -15.27 -20.12 1.28
CA THR A 197 -15.25 -20.96 0.08
C THR A 197 -15.24 -22.44 0.46
N ASN A 198 -14.40 -22.84 1.41
CA ASN A 198 -14.37 -24.23 1.89
C ASN A 198 -15.70 -24.66 2.51
N MET A 199 -16.33 -23.80 3.31
CA MET A 199 -17.65 -24.07 3.90
C MET A 199 -18.75 -24.23 2.84
N ARG A 200 -18.71 -23.43 1.76
CA ARG A 200 -19.68 -23.55 0.66
C ARG A 200 -19.54 -24.88 -0.08
N VAL A 201 -18.30 -25.31 -0.35
CA VAL A 201 -18.03 -26.59 -1.01
C VAL A 201 -18.47 -27.75 -0.12
N SER A 202 -18.15 -27.73 1.18
CA SER A 202 -18.57 -28.80 2.10
C SER A 202 -20.09 -28.88 2.24
N MET A 203 -20.78 -27.74 2.30
CA MET A 203 -22.25 -27.70 2.35
C MET A 203 -22.90 -28.21 1.06
N TYR A 204 -22.29 -27.92 -0.10
CA TYR A 204 -22.76 -28.45 -1.38
C TYR A 204 -22.59 -29.97 -1.47
N LEU A 205 -21.45 -30.51 -1.05
CA LEU A 205 -21.19 -31.95 -1.03
C LEU A 205 -22.12 -32.69 -0.06
N GLU A 206 -22.35 -32.14 1.13
CA GLU A 206 -23.27 -32.74 2.11
C GLU A 206 -24.72 -32.74 1.58
N ARG A 207 -25.13 -31.66 0.89
CA ARG A 207 -26.44 -31.61 0.24
C ARG A 207 -26.58 -32.69 -0.83
N GLN A 208 -25.55 -32.92 -1.66
CA GLN A 208 -25.58 -33.99 -2.66
C GLN A 208 -25.68 -35.38 -2.02
N ARG A 209 -24.97 -35.60 -0.91
CA ARG A 209 -25.03 -36.84 -0.15
C ARG A 209 -26.45 -37.11 0.38
N LEU A 210 -27.06 -36.12 1.04
CA LEU A 210 -28.41 -36.25 1.58
C LEU A 210 -29.47 -36.52 0.50
N VAL A 211 -29.33 -35.92 -0.67
CA VAL A 211 -30.23 -36.19 -1.80
C VAL A 211 -30.06 -37.62 -2.32
N ASN A 212 -28.82 -38.10 -2.44
CA ASN A 212 -28.54 -39.44 -2.93
C ASN A 212 -28.99 -40.54 -1.96
N ASP A 213 -28.80 -40.33 -0.64
CA ASP A 213 -29.27 -41.24 0.40
C ASP A 213 -30.82 -41.32 0.45
N GLY A 214 -31.51 -40.20 0.18
CA GLY A 214 -32.97 -40.18 0.05
C GLY A 214 -33.48 -41.00 -1.13
N VAL A 215 -32.87 -40.85 -2.31
CA VAL A 215 -33.22 -41.64 -3.51
C VAL A 215 -32.98 -43.14 -3.28
N TYR A 216 -31.86 -43.50 -2.65
CA TYR A 216 -31.57 -44.89 -2.31
C TYR A 216 -32.63 -45.48 -1.35
N SER A 217 -33.04 -44.71 -0.33
CA SER A 217 -34.05 -45.14 0.64
C SER A 217 -35.43 -45.34 -0.01
N ASP A 218 -35.85 -44.44 -0.90
CA ASP A 218 -37.11 -44.60 -1.65
C ASP A 218 -37.07 -45.84 -2.56
N SER A 219 -35.94 -46.12 -3.22
CA SER A 219 -35.79 -47.29 -4.10
C SER A 219 -35.87 -48.64 -3.38
N LEU A 220 -35.53 -48.69 -2.08
CA LEU A 220 -35.71 -49.90 -1.26
C LEU A 220 -37.15 -50.08 -0.76
N THR A 221 -37.96 -49.03 -0.79
CA THR A 221 -39.32 -49.04 -0.23
C THR A 221 -40.38 -49.30 -1.28
N GLU A 222 -40.06 -49.17 -2.58
CA GLU A 222 -40.90 -49.69 -3.68
C GLU A 222 -40.77 -51.22 -3.79
N PRO A 223 -41.82 -52.01 -3.47
CA PRO A 223 -41.80 -53.43 -3.80
C PRO A 223 -41.75 -53.59 -5.33
N PRO A 224 -41.04 -54.60 -5.86
CA PRO A 224 -41.11 -54.88 -7.29
C PRO A 224 -42.57 -55.11 -7.65
N ALA A 225 -43.09 -54.28 -8.56
CA ALA A 225 -44.41 -54.46 -9.14
C ALA A 225 -44.42 -55.80 -9.89
N ALA A 226 -44.76 -56.87 -9.17
CA ALA A 226 -45.06 -58.16 -9.74
C ALA A 226 -46.21 -57.95 -10.72
N SER A 227 -45.89 -58.14 -11.99
CA SER A 227 -46.79 -58.14 -13.13
C SER A 227 -48.06 -58.95 -12.85
N LEU A 228 -49.14 -58.26 -12.50
CA LEU A 228 -50.50 -58.78 -12.61
C LEU A 228 -50.88 -58.79 -14.11
N MET A 229 -50.41 -59.78 -14.86
CA MET A 229 -51.12 -60.20 -16.08
C MET A 229 -52.28 -61.10 -15.65
N GLY A 230 -53.42 -60.47 -15.38
CA GLY A 230 -54.72 -61.13 -15.40
C GLY A 230 -55.08 -61.47 -16.84
N GLY A 231 -54.97 -62.76 -17.20
CA GLY A 231 -55.67 -63.32 -18.35
C GLY A 231 -57.00 -63.87 -17.87
N HIS A 232 -58.06 -63.08 -17.98
CA HIS A 232 -59.44 -63.54 -17.80
C HIS A 232 -59.98 -64.10 -19.11
N ASN A 233 -60.75 -65.17 -19.00
CA ASN A 233 -61.44 -65.89 -20.06
C ASN A 233 -62.46 -65.00 -20.79
N GLU A 234 -62.61 -65.19 -22.10
CA GLU A 234 -63.88 -65.02 -22.80
C GLU A 234 -64.06 -66.21 -23.78
N GLU A 235 -65.29 -66.69 -23.83
CA GLU A 235 -65.84 -67.82 -24.60
C GLU A 235 -65.78 -67.64 -26.13
#